data_AF-X1I8N8-F1
#
_entry.id   AF-X1I8N8-F1
#
_cell.length_a   1.000
_cell.length_b   1.000
_cell.length_c   1.000
_cell.angle_alpha   90.00
_cell.angle_beta   90.00
_cell.angle_gamma   90.00
#
_symmetry.space_group_name_H-M   'P 1'
#
loop_
_entity.id
_entity.type
_entity.pdbx_description
1 polymer ?
#
loop_
_entity_poly.entity_id
_entity_poly.type
_entity_poly.pdbx_seq_one_letter_code
_entity_poly.pdbx_strand_id
1 'polypeptide(L)'
;GRFCSVSGKSDKGKATKIVVKLFEKKLGKVETIGIGDSFNDVAMLSVVDFPVLVQKPGNYWEEIDLQNLRRVSGVGPQGWILAIEELTRL
;
A
#
# COMPACT_ATOMS: atom_id res chain seq x y z
N GLY A 1 -22.81 5.28 -0.40
CA GLY A 1 -22.55 6.59 0.23
C GLY A 1 -21.27 7.16 -0.32
N ARG A 2 -21.18 8.49 -0.49
CA ARG A 2 -19.91 9.16 -0.81
C ARG A 2 -19.27 9.58 0.51
N PHE A 3 -18.10 9.03 0.81
CA PHE A 3 -17.26 9.49 1.91
C PHE A 3 -16.42 10.65 1.37
N CYS A 4 -16.59 11.85 1.92
CA CYS A 4 -15.68 12.96 1.68
C CYS A 4 -14.54 12.86 2.69
N SER A 5 -13.35 12.49 2.24
CA SER A 5 -12.15 12.50 3.09
C SER A 5 -11.61 13.93 3.19
N VAL A 6 -11.78 14.57 4.35
CA VAL A 6 -11.04 15.79 4.69
C VAL A 6 -9.68 15.36 5.24
N SER A 7 -8.66 15.36 4.40
CA SER A 7 -7.26 15.16 4.81
C SER A 7 -6.63 16.52 5.08
N GLY A 8 -6.23 16.80 6.33
CA GLY A 8 -5.39 17.93 6.69
C GLY A 8 -3.92 17.75 6.24
N LYS A 9 -2.94 18.22 7.02
CA LYS A 9 -1.50 17.94 6.80
C LYS A 9 -1.12 16.49 7.17
N SER A 10 -1.89 15.51 6.70
CA SER A 10 -1.66 14.09 6.98
C SER A 10 -0.94 13.45 5.79
N ASP A 11 0.34 13.11 6.00
CA ASP A 11 1.18 12.42 5.02
C ASP A 11 1.34 10.96 5.44
N LYS A 12 0.68 10.05 4.71
CA LYS A 12 0.75 8.61 4.97
C LYS A 12 2.20 8.10 4.87
N GLY A 13 3.00 8.61 3.94
CA GLY A 13 4.41 8.24 3.77
C GLY A 13 5.26 8.63 4.97
N LYS A 14 5.03 9.82 5.55
CA LYS A 14 5.71 10.24 6.80
C LYS A 14 5.36 9.31 7.96
N ALA A 15 4.08 8.98 8.11
CA ALA A 15 3.64 8.05 9.16
C ALA A 15 4.28 6.67 8.98
N THR A 16 4.26 6.13 7.76
CA THR A 16 4.88 4.84 7.42
C THR A 16 6.37 4.83 7.74
N LYS A 17 7.14 5.84 7.32
CA LYS A 17 8.57 5.96 7.63
C LYS A 17 8.86 5.93 9.14
N ILE A 18 8.02 6.58 9.95
CA ILE A 18 8.17 6.58 11.42
C ILE A 18 7.95 5.17 11.96
N VAL A 19 6.87 4.50 11.54
CA VAL A 19 6.56 3.14 11.99
C VAL A 19 7.66 2.17 11.58
N VAL A 20 8.11 2.19 10.32
CA VAL A 20 9.20 1.32 9.83
C VAL A 20 10.45 1.50 10.69
N LYS A 21 10.89 2.74 10.94
CA LYS A 21 12.07 3.00 11.80
C LYS A 21 11.91 2.47 13.23
N LEU A 22 10.71 2.51 13.79
CA LEU A 22 10.45 1.97 15.13
C LEU A 22 10.56 0.45 15.15
N PHE A 23 10.03 -0.23 14.13
CA PHE A 23 10.16 -1.67 13.99
C PHE A 23 11.60 -2.08 13.69
N GLU A 24 12.31 -1.34 12.84
CA GLU A 24 13.72 -1.59 12.55
C GLU A 24 14.58 -1.50 13.82
N LYS A 25 14.35 -0.47 14.64
CA LYS A 25 15.05 -0.31 15.92
C LYS A 25 14.80 -1.47 16.88
N LYS A 26 13.62 -2.08 16.82
CA LYS A 26 13.21 -3.15 17.75
C LYS A 26 13.59 -4.55 17.26
N LEU A 27 13.51 -4.80 15.95
CA LEU A 27 13.62 -6.13 15.35
C LEU A 27 14.85 -6.30 14.45
N GLY A 28 15.60 -5.23 14.17
CA GLY A 28 16.67 -5.22 13.18
C GLY A 28 16.13 -4.97 11.78
N LYS A 29 16.70 -5.62 10.75
CA LYS A 29 16.22 -5.44 9.38
C LYS A 29 14.79 -5.98 9.24
N VAL A 30 13.88 -5.18 8.70
CA VAL A 30 12.51 -5.60 8.36
C VAL A 30 12.29 -5.46 6.86
N GLU A 31 11.31 -6.20 6.35
CA GLU A 31 10.76 -6.03 5.01
C GLU A 31 9.33 -5.51 5.13
N THR A 32 8.95 -4.60 4.25
CA THR A 32 7.69 -3.85 4.35
C THR A 32 6.84 -4.02 3.10
N ILE A 33 5.59 -4.42 3.29
CA ILE A 33 4.59 -4.51 2.23
C ILE A 33 3.56 -3.41 2.47
N GLY A 34 3.32 -2.58 1.45
CA GLY A 34 2.28 -1.56 1.47
C GLY A 34 1.23 -1.88 0.43
N ILE A 35 -0.04 -1.95 0.84
CA ILE A 35 -1.17 -2.24 -0.05
C ILE A 35 -2.09 -1.02 -0.09
N GLY A 36 -2.37 -0.51 -1.29
CA GLY A 36 -3.28 0.60 -1.53
C GLY A 36 -4.16 0.35 -2.74
N ASP A 37 -5.12 1.23 -2.98
CA ASP A 37 -6.04 1.15 -4.13
C ASP A 37 -6.20 2.49 -4.87
N SER A 38 -5.63 3.58 -4.36
CA SER A 38 -5.86 4.92 -4.90
C SER A 38 -4.68 5.89 -4.75
N PHE A 39 -4.79 7.06 -5.37
CA PHE A 39 -3.75 8.10 -5.34
C PHE A 39 -3.35 8.55 -3.93
N ASN A 40 -4.26 8.47 -2.95
CA ASN A 40 -3.97 8.88 -1.59
C ASN A 40 -2.98 7.92 -0.86
N ASP A 41 -2.70 6.75 -1.44
CA ASP A 41 -1.78 5.75 -0.91
C ASP A 41 -0.36 5.90 -1.47
N VAL A 42 -0.16 6.68 -2.55
CA VAL A 42 1.13 6.84 -3.24
C VAL A 42 2.25 7.22 -2.26
N ALA A 43 1.96 8.12 -1.33
CA ALA A 43 2.95 8.54 -0.32
C ALA A 43 3.44 7.37 0.54
N MET A 44 2.56 6.44 0.94
CA MET A 44 2.94 5.21 1.65
C MET A 44 3.60 4.21 0.71
N LEU A 45 3.04 3.99 -0.48
CA LEU A 45 3.56 3.01 -1.43
C LEU A 45 4.98 3.36 -1.88
N SER A 46 5.32 4.64 -2.00
CA SER A 46 6.66 5.10 -2.39
C SER A 46 7.76 4.86 -1.34
N VAL A 47 7.41 4.41 -0.14
CA VAL A 47 8.35 4.32 1.00
C VAL A 47 8.43 2.92 1.61
N VAL A 48 7.75 1.93 1.01
CA VAL A 48 7.80 0.51 1.40
C VAL A 48 8.66 -0.27 0.41
N ASP A 49 9.12 -1.46 0.82
CA ASP A 49 9.96 -2.32 -0.02
C ASP A 49 9.13 -2.97 -1.15
N PHE A 50 7.90 -3.39 -0.84
CA PHE A 50 6.99 -4.06 -1.77
C PHE A 50 5.67 -3.31 -1.87
N PRO A 51 5.58 -2.30 -2.76
CA PRO A 51 4.32 -1.60 -3.01
C PRO A 51 3.37 -2.42 -3.89
N VAL A 52 2.12 -2.54 -3.44
CA VAL A 52 1.05 -3.26 -4.13
C VAL A 52 -0.17 -2.35 -4.32
N LEU A 53 -0.68 -2.32 -5.54
CA LEU A 53 -1.94 -1.69 -5.92
C LEU A 53 -2.99 -2.76 -6.22
N VAL A 54 -4.06 -2.76 -5.43
CA VAL A 54 -5.25 -3.61 -5.67
C VAL A 54 -6.28 -2.86 -6.52
N GLN A 55 -7.26 -3.58 -7.06
CA GLN A 55 -8.30 -2.98 -7.88
C GLN A 55 -9.32 -2.20 -7.04
N LYS A 56 -9.89 -1.18 -7.65
CA LYS A 56 -11.07 -0.47 -7.16
C LYS A 56 -12.34 -1.20 -7.62
N PRO A 57 -13.50 -0.94 -6.98
CA PRO A 57 -14.78 -1.42 -7.49
C PRO A 57 -14.95 -1.04 -8.97
N GLY A 58 -15.21 -2.04 -9.82
CA GLY A 58 -15.17 -1.89 -11.28
C GLY A 58 -13.96 -2.53 -11.96
N ASN A 59 -13.12 -3.26 -11.22
CA ASN A 59 -12.02 -4.08 -11.74
C ASN A 59 -10.98 -3.28 -12.54
N TYR A 60 -10.68 -2.06 -12.08
CA TYR A 60 -9.64 -1.22 -12.63
C TYR A 60 -8.65 -0.81 -11.54
N TRP A 61 -7.43 -0.49 -11.95
CA TRP A 61 -6.42 0.11 -11.07
C TRP A 61 -6.41 1.62 -11.29
N GLU A 62 -6.15 2.36 -10.23
CA GLU A 62 -5.80 3.77 -10.36
C GLU A 62 -4.52 3.92 -11.21
N GLU A 63 -4.47 4.93 -12.07
CA GLU A 63 -3.32 5.21 -12.95
C GLU A 63 -2.16 5.84 -12.17
N ILE A 64 -1.48 5.01 -11.38
CA ILE A 64 -0.31 5.41 -10.60
C ILE A 64 0.96 4.92 -11.29
N ASP A 65 1.86 5.84 -11.59
CA ASP A 65 3.23 5.55 -11.99
C ASP A 65 4.14 5.59 -10.75
N LEU A 66 4.57 4.41 -10.31
CA LEU A 66 5.49 4.24 -9.20
C LEU A 66 6.40 3.05 -9.50
N GLN A 67 7.70 3.26 -9.28
CA GLN A 67 8.70 2.22 -9.50
C GLN A 67 8.38 0.97 -8.64
N ASN A 68 8.52 -0.21 -9.24
CA ASN A 68 8.30 -1.50 -8.61
C ASN A 68 6.86 -1.74 -8.10
N LEU A 69 5.89 -0.91 -8.51
CA LEU A 69 4.49 -1.08 -8.13
C LEU A 69 3.91 -2.36 -8.74
N ARG A 70 3.58 -3.31 -7.88
CA ARG A 70 2.87 -4.54 -8.27
C ARG A 70 1.38 -4.27 -8.36
N ARG A 71 0.73 -4.77 -9.41
CA ARG A 71 -0.73 -4.70 -9.58
C ARG A 71 -1.35 -6.07 -9.36
N VAL A 72 -2.36 -6.14 -8.49
CA VAL A 72 -3.06 -7.38 -8.15
C VAL A 72 -4.52 -7.30 -8.57
N SER A 73 -5.00 -8.34 -9.26
CA SER A 73 -6.36 -8.44 -9.82
C SER A 73 -7.37 -8.89 -8.77
N GLY A 74 -7.65 -8.03 -7.80
CA GLY A 74 -8.72 -8.25 -6.82
C GLY A 74 -9.11 -6.95 -6.13
N VAL A 75 -10.40 -6.82 -5.78
CA VAL A 75 -10.94 -5.61 -5.15
C VAL A 75 -10.89 -5.74 -3.63
N GLY A 76 -10.40 -4.70 -2.94
CA GLY A 76 -10.43 -4.61 -1.48
C GLY A 76 -9.86 -5.87 -0.80
N PRO A 77 -10.59 -6.53 0.12
CA PRO A 77 -10.09 -7.70 0.84
C PRO A 77 -9.62 -8.86 -0.05
N GLN A 78 -10.28 -9.12 -1.19
CA GLN A 78 -9.84 -10.17 -2.11
C GLN A 78 -8.48 -9.83 -2.73
N GLY A 79 -8.28 -8.56 -3.10
CA GLY A 79 -6.99 -8.08 -3.60
C GLY A 79 -5.89 -8.19 -2.54
N TRP A 80 -6.22 -7.99 -1.28
CA TRP A 80 -5.28 -8.15 -0.17
C TRP A 80 -4.84 -9.60 0.00
N ILE A 81 -5.78 -10.55 -0.04
CA ILE A 81 -5.46 -11.98 0.04
C ILE A 81 -4.50 -12.38 -1.09
N LEU A 82 -4.86 -12.06 -2.32
CA LEU A 82 -4.04 -12.36 -3.50
C LEU A 82 -2.65 -11.72 -3.42
N ALA A 83 -2.57 -10.47 -2.94
CA ALA A 83 -1.30 -9.78 -2.76
C ALA A 83 -0.37 -10.51 -1.77
N ILE A 84 -0.92 -11.00 -0.66
CA ILE A 84 -0.15 -11.77 0.32
C ILE A 84 0.24 -13.12 -0.26
N GLU A 85 -0.68 -13.87 -0.87
CA GLU A 85 -0.39 -15.16 -1.51
C GLU A 85 0.76 -15.04 -2.53
N GLU A 86 0.74 -14.02 -3.39
CA GLU A 86 1.79 -13.76 -4.38
C GLU A 86 3.15 -13.40 -3.76
N LEU A 87 3.16 -12.66 -2.66
CA LEU A 87 4.38 -12.13 -2.05
C LEU A 87 5.02 -13.12 -1.07
N THR A 88 4.23 -13.92 -0.38
CA THR A 88 4.73 -14.80 0.69
C THR A 88 4.86 -16.26 0.25
N ARG A 89 4.38 -16.65 -0.94
CA ARG A 89 4.33 -18.06 -1.38
C ARG A 89 3.84 -19.00 -0.26
N LEU A 90 2.74 -18.62 0.39
CA LEU A 90 1.98 -19.53 1.24
C LEU A 90 1.11 -20.45 0.38
#